data_AF-A0A8H7EQB4-F1
#
_entry.id   AF-A0A8H7EQB4-F1
#
_cell.length_a   1.000
_cell.length_b   1.000
_cell.length_c   1.000
_cell.angle_alpha   90.00
_cell.angle_beta   90.00
_cell.angle_gamma   90.00
#
_symmetry.space_group_name_H-M   'P 1'
#
loop_
_entity.id
_entity.type
_entity.pdbx_description
1 polymer ?
#
loop_
_entity_poly.entity_id
_entity_poly.type
_entity_poly.pdbx_seq_one_letter_code
_entity_poly.pdbx_strand_id
1 'polypeptide(L)'
;MQNYYYNKLDHCTMAGFDVLEPALLQKVTTGRHVRKPSDLTLEITQELALIPVKDRQPIAQIWSYFATAAPESRMILLQGLLSTCCTSQLSFISNAIQPLLRIDPINVLPTEICIKIFTYLDAQSLCAAAQVSKRWRTLADDDSLWHRMCEQHIDKKCRKCGWGLPLLQKRKILVQTNNKRPREEECQTSQPSKRLDRRLWKDVYSERLVIERNWRKNKSITRVIKGHNAGVTCLQLCDAQNIFITGSSDKTAIVWDLGTGEMIRTLKGHARSIQTLQFDGTKLVTGSMDHTLRIWNYHTGKCIRTLEGHTAGVMHLHFNSQILASGSADHTIRVWNFAAGECYTLTGHIDAVNHVRIQQHSNFLVSSSDDRTIRVWDLESRTCNRVLQGHLGSVQTAVPSMPGFLHQFNNGTPETKLIPAAYATEPTERNNEDDGGCTRSSTPVVISGSLDNTIKVWSLESGTCLRTLFGHTHGISVLEYDKLRLVSGSRDGNITIWDIESGLPMHSMQAHSSAILAAALSDTKLVSASAEGDIRICDFGVKSS
;
A
#
# COMPACT_ATOMS: atom_id res chain seq x y z
N MET A 1 -9.75 -30.17 -39.82
CA MET A 1 -8.80 -29.04 -39.84
C MET A 1 -9.34 -27.93 -38.97
N GLN A 2 -8.59 -27.60 -37.91
CA GLN A 2 -8.36 -26.26 -37.35
C GLN A 2 -9.52 -25.23 -37.25
N ASN A 3 -9.81 -24.90 -35.99
CA ASN A 3 -9.56 -23.58 -35.38
C ASN A 3 -10.68 -22.51 -35.22
N TYR A 4 -10.68 -22.01 -33.97
CA TYR A 4 -10.92 -20.65 -33.48
C TYR A 4 -12.31 -20.01 -33.67
N TYR A 5 -12.96 -19.69 -32.53
CA TYR A 5 -13.31 -18.30 -32.20
C TYR A 5 -13.48 -18.12 -30.69
N TYR A 6 -12.66 -17.22 -30.14
CA TYR A 6 -12.78 -16.59 -28.82
C TYR A 6 -13.53 -15.27 -29.04
N ASN A 7 -14.51 -14.92 -28.18
CA ASN A 7 -14.61 -13.56 -27.61
C ASN A 7 -15.78 -13.36 -26.65
N LYS A 8 -15.42 -12.71 -25.53
CA LYS A 8 -16.10 -11.63 -24.81
C LYS A 8 -17.50 -11.85 -24.24
N LEU A 9 -17.62 -11.60 -22.93
CA LEU A 9 -18.53 -10.67 -22.26
C LEU A 9 -18.08 -10.63 -20.79
N ASP A 10 -17.48 -9.53 -20.32
CA ASP A 10 -18.14 -8.45 -19.58
C ASP A 10 -18.95 -8.95 -18.38
N HIS A 11 -18.58 -8.50 -17.17
CA HIS A 11 -19.49 -8.04 -16.11
C HIS A 11 -18.70 -7.67 -14.84
N CYS A 12 -18.72 -6.38 -14.48
CA CYS A 12 -18.43 -5.92 -13.13
C CYS A 12 -19.41 -4.79 -12.79
N THR A 13 -20.52 -5.15 -12.16
CA THR A 13 -21.39 -4.24 -11.40
C THR A 13 -21.83 -4.94 -10.11
N MET A 14 -21.29 -4.41 -9.01
CA MET A 14 -21.93 -4.16 -7.72
C MET A 14 -23.25 -4.88 -7.41
N ALA A 15 -23.24 -5.71 -6.36
CA ALA A 15 -24.36 -5.86 -5.44
C ALA A 15 -23.82 -6.23 -4.05
N GLY A 16 -24.26 -5.48 -3.04
CA GLY A 16 -23.89 -5.68 -1.64
C GLY A 16 -24.45 -6.99 -1.08
N PHE A 17 -23.78 -7.51 -0.07
CA PHE A 17 -24.40 -8.47 0.84
C PHE A 17 -23.96 -8.17 2.27
N ASP A 18 -24.99 -7.86 3.05
CA ASP A 18 -24.99 -7.81 4.49
C ASP A 18 -24.63 -9.15 5.12
N VAL A 19 -24.26 -9.01 6.37
CA VAL A 19 -23.79 -10.01 7.32
C VAL A 19 -24.91 -11.01 7.67
N LEU A 20 -24.55 -12.30 7.55
CA LEU A 20 -25.08 -13.50 8.23
C LEU A 20 -26.44 -14.09 7.83
N GLU A 21 -26.35 -15.28 7.21
CA GLU A 21 -26.94 -16.49 7.78
C GLU A 21 -25.96 -17.69 7.59
N PRO A 22 -25.37 -18.26 8.65
CA PRO A 22 -24.33 -19.29 8.56
C PRO A 22 -24.88 -20.71 8.34
N ALA A 23 -26.00 -20.86 7.62
CA ALA A 23 -26.69 -22.15 7.45
C ALA A 23 -26.53 -22.76 6.04
N LEU A 24 -26.07 -22.01 5.03
CA LEU A 24 -26.10 -22.46 3.63
C LEU A 24 -24.74 -22.69 2.97
N LEU A 25 -23.64 -22.30 3.62
CA LEU A 25 -22.27 -22.59 3.13
C LEU A 25 -21.67 -23.89 3.69
N GLN A 26 -22.40 -24.60 4.55
CA GLN A 26 -21.97 -25.91 5.09
C GLN A 26 -22.30 -27.10 4.17
N LYS A 27 -22.99 -26.89 3.03
CA LYS A 27 -23.42 -27.99 2.14
C LYS A 27 -22.54 -28.23 0.91
N VAL A 28 -21.49 -27.42 0.67
CA VAL A 28 -20.63 -27.60 -0.52
C VAL A 28 -19.20 -28.06 -0.17
N THR A 29 -18.82 -28.08 1.11
CA THR A 29 -17.48 -28.47 1.57
C THR A 29 -17.49 -29.47 2.73
N THR A 30 -18.57 -30.23 2.92
CA THR A 30 -18.42 -31.55 3.54
C THR A 30 -17.71 -32.41 2.51
N GLY A 31 -16.47 -32.80 2.81
CA GLY A 31 -15.75 -33.78 2.01
C GLY A 31 -16.73 -34.88 1.62
N ARG A 32 -16.97 -35.04 0.31
CA ARG A 32 -17.59 -36.26 -0.19
C ARG A 32 -16.68 -37.35 0.35
N HIS A 33 -17.17 -38.06 1.37
CA HIS A 33 -16.52 -39.25 1.89
C HIS A 33 -16.02 -39.99 0.67
N VAL A 34 -14.71 -40.18 0.57
CA VAL A 34 -14.17 -41.27 -0.23
C VAL A 34 -14.92 -42.48 0.32
N ARG A 35 -15.94 -42.92 -0.41
CA ARG A 35 -16.87 -43.96 0.05
C ARG A 35 -15.99 -45.12 0.47
N LYS A 36 -16.08 -45.52 1.75
CA LYS A 36 -15.28 -46.65 2.20
C LYS A 36 -15.67 -47.85 1.35
N PRO A 37 -14.73 -48.74 0.98
CA PRO A 37 -15.04 -49.92 0.17
C PRO A 37 -16.22 -50.73 0.73
N SER A 38 -16.37 -50.74 2.06
CA SER A 38 -17.46 -51.36 2.81
C SER A 38 -18.85 -50.80 2.51
N ASP A 39 -18.96 -49.50 2.26
CA ASP A 39 -20.26 -48.81 2.12
C ASP A 39 -20.79 -49.00 0.69
N LEU A 40 -19.89 -48.99 -0.29
CA LEU A 40 -20.20 -49.33 -1.70
C LEU A 40 -20.67 -50.79 -1.84
N THR A 41 -20.04 -51.73 -1.13
CA THR A 41 -20.46 -53.14 -1.19
C THR A 41 -21.87 -53.36 -0.64
N LEU A 42 -22.29 -52.57 0.36
CA LEU A 42 -23.61 -52.67 0.98
C LEU A 42 -24.72 -52.14 0.07
N GLU A 43 -24.53 -50.99 -0.57
CA GLU A 43 -25.47 -50.43 -1.56
C GLU A 43 -25.64 -51.36 -2.77
N ILE A 44 -24.53 -51.89 -3.30
CA ILE A 44 -24.55 -52.83 -4.44
C ILE A 44 -25.33 -54.12 -4.09
N THR A 45 -25.20 -54.62 -2.85
CA THR A 45 -25.98 -55.77 -2.39
C THR A 45 -27.47 -55.48 -2.21
N GLN A 46 -27.84 -54.24 -1.88
CA GLN A 46 -29.24 -53.80 -1.76
C GLN A 46 -29.89 -53.62 -3.14
N GLU A 47 -29.19 -53.08 -4.12
CA GLU A 47 -29.69 -52.95 -5.50
C GLU A 47 -29.86 -54.33 -6.17
N LEU A 48 -28.94 -55.27 -5.94
CA LEU A 48 -29.11 -56.67 -6.33
C LEU A 48 -30.37 -57.32 -5.75
N ALA A 49 -30.76 -56.93 -4.53
CA ALA A 49 -31.94 -57.45 -3.86
C ALA A 49 -33.26 -56.95 -4.47
N LEU A 50 -33.23 -55.93 -5.35
CA LEU A 50 -34.38 -55.41 -6.08
C LEU A 50 -34.60 -56.11 -7.44
N ILE A 51 -33.58 -56.82 -7.95
CA ILE A 51 -33.61 -57.51 -9.26
C ILE A 51 -34.27 -58.89 -9.09
N PRO A 52 -35.01 -59.44 -10.08
CA PRO A 52 -35.59 -60.79 -10.00
C PRO A 52 -34.56 -61.89 -9.72
N VAL A 53 -34.94 -62.90 -8.92
CA VAL A 53 -34.04 -63.97 -8.43
C VAL A 53 -33.31 -64.72 -9.56
N LYS A 54 -33.93 -64.83 -10.73
CA LYS A 54 -33.37 -65.49 -11.93
C LYS A 54 -32.12 -64.78 -12.47
N ASP A 55 -32.05 -63.46 -12.33
CA ASP A 55 -30.97 -62.64 -12.91
C ASP A 55 -29.86 -62.32 -11.91
N ARG A 56 -30.07 -62.64 -10.62
CA ARG A 56 -29.05 -62.44 -9.56
C ARG A 56 -27.88 -63.42 -9.67
N GLN A 57 -28.18 -64.68 -9.98
CA GLN A 57 -27.19 -65.76 -10.09
C GLN A 57 -26.11 -65.48 -11.15
N PRO A 58 -26.44 -65.09 -12.40
CA PRO A 58 -25.41 -64.80 -13.41
C PRO A 58 -24.54 -63.58 -13.06
N ILE A 59 -25.13 -62.54 -12.45
CA ILE A 59 -24.38 -61.33 -12.05
C ILE A 59 -23.36 -61.68 -10.95
N ALA A 60 -23.78 -62.44 -9.93
CA ALA A 60 -22.90 -62.87 -8.86
C ALA A 60 -21.77 -63.80 -9.37
N GLN A 61 -22.07 -64.67 -10.34
CA GLN A 61 -21.07 -65.52 -10.97
C GLN A 61 -20.00 -64.70 -11.69
N ILE A 62 -20.37 -63.69 -12.48
CA ILE A 62 -19.42 -62.81 -13.19
C ILE A 62 -18.48 -62.11 -12.20
N TRP A 63 -19.01 -61.59 -11.09
CA TRP A 63 -18.17 -60.95 -10.06
C TRP A 63 -17.23 -61.94 -9.39
N SER A 64 -17.70 -63.16 -9.10
CA SER A 64 -16.84 -64.20 -8.52
C SER A 64 -15.70 -64.60 -9.47
N TYR A 65 -16.00 -64.80 -10.76
CA TYR A 65 -14.99 -65.09 -11.77
C TYR A 65 -13.98 -63.96 -11.92
N PHE A 66 -14.43 -62.70 -11.92
CA PHE A 66 -13.53 -61.55 -11.97
C PHE A 66 -12.63 -61.48 -10.73
N ALA A 67 -13.18 -61.75 -9.54
CA ALA A 67 -12.44 -61.75 -8.29
C ALA A 67 -11.42 -62.89 -8.20
N THR A 68 -11.67 -64.06 -8.80
CA THR A 68 -10.73 -65.20 -8.78
C THR A 68 -9.71 -65.20 -9.92
N ALA A 69 -9.92 -64.41 -10.97
CA ALA A 69 -9.05 -64.38 -12.16
C ALA A 69 -7.65 -63.79 -11.88
N ALA A 70 -6.66 -64.24 -12.65
CA ALA A 70 -5.30 -63.69 -12.67
C ALA A 70 -5.28 -62.23 -13.19
N PRO A 71 -4.30 -61.39 -12.80
CA PRO A 71 -4.28 -59.96 -13.13
C PRO A 71 -4.30 -59.66 -14.64
N GLU A 72 -3.62 -60.46 -15.45
CA GLU A 72 -3.64 -60.34 -16.92
C GLU A 72 -5.04 -60.63 -17.49
N SER A 73 -5.70 -61.69 -16.99
CA SER A 73 -7.06 -62.03 -17.38
C SER A 73 -8.08 -60.98 -16.95
N ARG A 74 -7.90 -60.33 -15.78
CA ARG A 74 -8.76 -59.22 -15.33
C ARG A 74 -8.68 -58.01 -16.24
N MET A 75 -7.49 -57.69 -16.77
CA MET A 75 -7.33 -56.59 -17.72
C MET A 75 -8.04 -56.86 -19.05
N ILE A 76 -7.96 -58.09 -19.56
CA ILE A 76 -8.69 -58.49 -20.78
C ILE A 76 -10.20 -58.45 -20.56
N LEU A 77 -10.69 -58.93 -19.41
CA LEU A 77 -12.12 -58.85 -19.05
C LEU A 77 -12.61 -57.40 -18.98
N LEU A 78 -11.83 -56.48 -18.39
CA LEU A 78 -12.17 -55.06 -18.35
C LEU A 78 -12.19 -54.43 -19.74
N GLN A 79 -11.22 -54.74 -20.59
CA GLN A 79 -11.19 -54.26 -21.98
C GLN A 79 -12.39 -54.78 -22.78
N GLY A 80 -12.74 -56.06 -22.62
CA GLY A 80 -13.93 -56.66 -23.21
C GLY A 80 -15.21 -55.94 -22.76
N LEU A 81 -15.38 -55.74 -21.45
CA LEU A 81 -16.54 -55.02 -20.90
C LEU A 81 -16.64 -53.59 -21.44
N LEU A 82 -15.53 -52.84 -21.46
CA LEU A 82 -15.49 -51.48 -22.00
C LEU A 82 -15.85 -51.43 -23.49
N SER A 83 -15.45 -52.44 -24.27
CA SER A 83 -15.78 -52.52 -25.70
C SER A 83 -17.27 -52.80 -25.97
N THR A 84 -17.95 -53.44 -25.01
CA THR A 84 -19.37 -53.82 -25.14
C THR A 84 -20.34 -52.81 -24.54
N CYS A 85 -19.85 -51.84 -23.76
CA CYS A 85 -20.68 -50.85 -23.08
C CYS A 85 -21.23 -49.79 -24.03
N CYS A 86 -22.48 -49.39 -23.82
CA CYS A 86 -23.07 -48.24 -24.53
C CYS A 86 -22.61 -46.90 -23.94
N THR A 87 -22.84 -45.80 -24.66
CA THR A 87 -22.35 -44.45 -24.28
C THR A 87 -22.81 -43.99 -22.88
N SER A 88 -24.03 -44.35 -22.47
CA SER A 88 -24.53 -44.04 -21.12
C SER A 88 -23.80 -44.84 -20.03
N GLN A 89 -23.49 -46.11 -20.27
CA GLN A 89 -22.71 -46.95 -19.36
C GLN A 89 -21.26 -46.46 -19.23
N LEU A 90 -20.62 -46.07 -20.33
CA LEU A 90 -19.28 -45.48 -20.30
C LEU A 90 -19.24 -44.16 -19.51
N SER A 91 -20.29 -43.33 -19.64
CA SER A 91 -20.42 -42.10 -18.84
C SER A 91 -20.56 -42.38 -17.34
N PHE A 92 -21.30 -43.44 -16.97
CA PHE A 92 -21.44 -43.89 -15.59
C PHE A 92 -20.11 -44.38 -15.02
N ILE A 93 -19.39 -45.23 -15.77
CA ILE A 93 -18.08 -45.74 -15.37
C ILE A 93 -17.08 -44.59 -15.20
N SER A 94 -17.03 -43.65 -16.15
CA SER A 94 -16.17 -42.47 -16.07
C SER A 94 -16.44 -41.67 -14.79
N ASN A 95 -17.71 -41.37 -14.51
CA ASN A 95 -18.12 -40.63 -13.32
C ASN A 95 -17.84 -41.39 -12.01
N ALA A 96 -17.92 -42.72 -12.02
CA ALA A 96 -17.66 -43.56 -10.85
C ALA A 96 -16.17 -43.74 -10.55
N ILE A 97 -15.32 -43.81 -11.59
CA ILE A 97 -13.88 -44.02 -11.45
C ILE A 97 -13.14 -42.71 -11.14
N GLN A 98 -13.56 -41.59 -11.72
CA GLN A 98 -12.89 -40.28 -11.57
C GLN A 98 -12.63 -39.85 -10.10
N PRO A 99 -13.55 -40.04 -9.13
CA PRO A 99 -13.26 -39.76 -7.72
C PRO A 99 -12.33 -40.79 -7.06
N LEU A 100 -12.28 -42.04 -7.54
CA LEU A 100 -11.41 -43.09 -7.00
C LEU A 100 -9.94 -42.94 -7.42
N LEU A 101 -9.70 -42.31 -8.57
CA LEU A 101 -8.35 -42.03 -9.09
C LEU A 101 -7.79 -40.66 -8.66
N ARG A 102 -8.55 -39.87 -7.88
CA ARG A 102 -8.12 -38.55 -7.42
C ARG A 102 -7.09 -38.71 -6.30
N ILE A 103 -5.82 -38.69 -6.67
CA ILE A 103 -4.69 -38.70 -5.73
C ILE A 103 -4.36 -37.26 -5.35
N ASP A 104 -4.21 -36.99 -4.06
CA ASP A 104 -3.72 -35.71 -3.56
C ASP A 104 -2.21 -35.58 -3.85
N PRO A 105 -1.79 -34.69 -4.77
CA PRO A 105 -0.38 -34.60 -5.17
C PRO A 105 0.51 -34.16 -4.00
N ILE A 106 -0.01 -33.37 -3.06
CA ILE A 106 0.70 -32.89 -1.87
C ILE A 106 1.01 -34.03 -0.87
N ASN A 107 0.22 -35.11 -0.90
CA ASN A 107 0.51 -36.29 -0.08
C ASN A 107 1.65 -37.14 -0.65
N VAL A 108 1.80 -37.13 -1.98
CA VAL A 108 2.78 -37.94 -2.72
C VAL A 108 4.12 -37.24 -2.89
N LEU A 109 4.12 -35.92 -3.08
CA LEU A 109 5.32 -35.14 -3.37
C LEU A 109 6.15 -34.83 -2.10
N PRO A 110 7.50 -34.72 -2.22
CA PRO A 110 8.37 -34.19 -1.18
C PRO A 110 7.97 -32.78 -0.72
N THR A 111 8.23 -32.46 0.55
CA THR A 111 7.86 -31.18 1.18
C THR A 111 8.44 -29.98 0.46
N GLU A 112 9.68 -30.07 -0.02
CA GLU A 112 10.37 -29.00 -0.75
C GLU A 112 9.67 -28.62 -2.06
N ILE A 113 9.19 -29.63 -2.81
CA ILE A 113 8.45 -29.42 -4.05
C ILE A 113 7.10 -28.80 -3.74
N CYS A 114 6.41 -29.27 -2.70
CA CYS A 114 5.15 -28.70 -2.25
C CYS A 114 5.29 -27.22 -1.85
N ILE A 115 6.32 -26.86 -1.08
CA ILE A 115 6.60 -25.46 -0.72
C ILE A 115 6.88 -24.64 -1.97
N LYS A 116 7.67 -25.17 -2.92
CA LYS A 116 7.95 -24.49 -4.20
C LYS A 116 6.67 -24.26 -5.01
N ILE A 117 5.75 -25.22 -5.07
CA ILE A 117 4.43 -25.07 -5.71
C ILE A 117 3.65 -23.94 -5.01
N PHE A 118 3.62 -23.95 -3.68
CA PHE A 118 2.92 -22.94 -2.89
C PHE A 118 3.50 -21.52 -3.04
N THR A 119 4.78 -21.37 -3.38
CA THR A 119 5.33 -20.03 -3.69
C THR A 119 4.73 -19.37 -4.93
N TYR A 120 4.05 -20.13 -5.81
CA TYR A 120 3.35 -19.57 -6.97
C TYR A 120 1.90 -19.17 -6.67
N LEU A 121 1.37 -19.55 -5.50
CA LEU A 121 0.01 -19.20 -5.07
C LEU A 121 -0.02 -17.81 -4.43
N ASP A 122 -1.18 -17.16 -4.52
CA ASP A 122 -1.44 -15.92 -3.79
C ASP A 122 -1.87 -16.20 -2.35
N ALA A 123 -1.87 -15.16 -1.51
CA ALA A 123 -2.24 -15.31 -0.09
C ALA A 123 -3.65 -15.88 0.11
N GLN A 124 -4.60 -15.57 -0.78
CA GLN A 124 -5.96 -16.11 -0.68
C GLN A 124 -5.99 -17.61 -0.99
N SER A 125 -5.32 -18.04 -2.06
CA SER A 125 -5.22 -19.48 -2.38
C SER A 125 -4.43 -20.25 -1.33
N LEU A 126 -3.42 -19.65 -0.70
CA LEU A 126 -2.72 -20.27 0.45
C LEU A 126 -3.63 -20.44 1.67
N CYS A 127 -4.48 -19.46 1.97
CA CYS A 127 -5.46 -19.59 3.04
C CYS A 127 -6.50 -20.68 2.73
N ALA A 128 -6.94 -20.80 1.47
CA ALA A 128 -7.84 -21.86 1.03
C ALA A 128 -7.15 -23.24 1.07
N ALA A 129 -5.89 -23.33 0.64
CA ALA A 129 -5.04 -24.51 0.74
C ALA A 129 -4.94 -25.00 2.19
N ALA A 130 -4.76 -24.11 3.16
CA ALA A 130 -4.72 -24.45 4.58
C ALA A 130 -6.03 -25.02 5.17
N GLN A 131 -7.15 -24.90 4.45
CA GLN A 131 -8.45 -25.46 4.84
C GLN A 131 -8.68 -26.88 4.32
N VAL A 132 -7.87 -27.37 3.37
CA VAL A 132 -8.08 -28.68 2.71
C VAL A 132 -7.82 -29.86 3.65
N SER A 133 -6.66 -29.89 4.31
CA SER A 133 -6.30 -30.95 5.27
C SER A 133 -5.22 -30.50 6.26
N LYS A 134 -4.95 -31.31 7.29
CA LYS A 134 -3.91 -31.01 8.29
C LYS A 134 -2.52 -30.86 7.66
N ARG A 135 -2.16 -31.76 6.73
CA ARG A 135 -0.85 -31.71 6.03
C ARG A 135 -0.74 -30.50 5.11
N TRP A 136 -1.83 -30.12 4.45
CA TRP A 136 -1.86 -28.89 3.66
C TRP A 136 -1.66 -27.65 4.53
N ARG A 137 -2.30 -27.59 5.70
CA ARG A 137 -2.14 -26.49 6.66
C ARG A 137 -0.69 -26.34 7.13
N THR A 138 -0.03 -27.44 7.49
CA THR A 138 1.37 -27.38 7.95
C THR A 138 2.33 -26.85 6.89
N LEU A 139 2.07 -27.13 5.61
CA LEU A 139 2.90 -26.66 4.50
C LEU A 139 2.54 -25.24 4.04
N ALA A 140 1.25 -24.88 4.08
CA ALA A 140 0.77 -23.55 3.71
C ALA A 140 1.12 -22.48 4.77
N ASP A 141 1.27 -22.88 6.04
CA ASP A 141 1.61 -22.00 7.16
C ASP A 141 3.13 -21.93 7.43
N ASP A 142 3.95 -22.42 6.49
CA ASP A 142 5.40 -22.40 6.62
C ASP A 142 5.98 -20.97 6.67
N ASP A 143 6.84 -20.70 7.66
CA ASP A 143 7.35 -19.34 7.93
C ASP A 143 8.23 -18.80 6.80
N SER A 144 8.95 -19.68 6.09
CA SER A 144 9.82 -19.27 4.97
C SER A 144 8.98 -18.80 3.76
N LEU A 145 7.82 -19.41 3.56
CA LEU A 145 6.88 -19.05 2.51
C LEU A 145 6.28 -17.67 2.78
N TRP A 146 5.80 -17.44 4.01
CA TRP A 146 5.23 -16.14 4.39
C TRP A 146 6.29 -15.03 4.47
N HIS A 147 7.54 -15.35 4.79
CA HIS A 147 8.65 -14.40 4.70
C HIS A 147 8.84 -13.89 3.27
N ARG A 148 8.92 -14.78 2.28
CA ARG A 148 9.03 -14.41 0.86
C ARG A 148 7.82 -13.63 0.38
N MET A 149 6.62 -14.01 0.82
CA MET A 149 5.39 -13.28 0.51
C MET A 149 5.45 -11.85 1.07
N CYS A 150 5.94 -11.68 2.30
CA CYS A 150 6.18 -10.37 2.89
C CYS A 150 7.22 -9.56 2.12
N GLU A 151 8.34 -10.15 1.70
CA GLU A 151 9.35 -9.44 0.89
C GLU A 151 8.83 -8.95 -0.46
N GLN A 152 7.87 -9.67 -1.05
CA GLN A 152 7.24 -9.30 -2.32
C GLN A 152 6.20 -8.19 -2.20
N HIS A 153 5.52 -8.07 -1.05
CA HIS A 153 4.37 -7.18 -0.87
C HIS A 153 4.59 -6.02 0.10
N ILE A 154 5.49 -6.14 1.08
CA ILE A 154 5.74 -5.06 2.03
C ILE A 154 6.50 -3.94 1.33
N ASP A 155 6.03 -2.71 1.52
CA ASP A 155 6.68 -1.47 1.08
C ASP A 155 6.82 -1.38 -0.46
N LYS A 156 6.10 -2.25 -1.19
CA LYS A 156 6.10 -2.36 -2.65
C LYS A 156 4.73 -2.84 -3.14
N LYS A 157 4.24 -2.27 -4.24
CA LYS A 157 3.04 -2.77 -4.91
C LYS A 157 3.42 -3.94 -5.82
N CYS A 158 2.83 -5.11 -5.57
CA CYS A 158 3.10 -6.31 -6.35
C CYS A 158 2.44 -6.21 -7.73
N ARG A 159 3.23 -6.46 -8.77
CA ARG A 159 2.82 -6.34 -10.17
C ARG A 159 1.80 -7.39 -10.61
N LYS A 160 1.71 -8.52 -9.91
CA LYS A 160 0.79 -9.63 -10.26
C LYS A 160 -0.62 -9.43 -9.73
N CYS A 161 -0.75 -8.92 -8.50
CA CYS A 161 -2.05 -8.80 -7.84
C CYS A 161 -2.45 -7.35 -7.51
N GLY A 162 -1.56 -6.37 -7.73
CA GLY A 162 -1.82 -4.95 -7.45
C GLY A 162 -1.88 -4.60 -5.95
N TRP A 163 -1.46 -5.50 -5.06
CA TRP A 163 -1.43 -5.26 -3.60
C TRP A 163 -0.04 -4.82 -3.15
N GLY A 164 0.01 -3.77 -2.34
CA GLY A 164 1.17 -3.40 -1.53
C GLY A 164 0.76 -3.23 -0.08
N LEU A 165 1.63 -3.65 0.83
CA LEU A 165 1.40 -3.70 2.26
C LEU A 165 2.26 -2.64 2.97
N PRO A 166 1.72 -1.93 3.98
CA PRO A 166 2.45 -0.88 4.67
C PRO A 166 3.65 -1.40 5.48
N LEU A 167 4.66 -0.54 5.63
CA LEU A 167 5.88 -0.85 6.40
C LEU A 167 5.67 -0.51 7.88
N LEU A 168 4.97 -1.37 8.61
CA LEU A 168 4.86 -1.16 10.06
C LEU A 168 6.23 -1.28 10.74
N GLN A 169 6.73 -0.16 11.26
CA GLN A 169 7.94 -0.16 12.09
C GLN A 169 7.69 -0.98 13.35
N LYS A 170 8.72 -1.71 13.80
CA LYS A 170 8.66 -2.41 15.08
C LYS A 170 8.41 -1.37 16.16
N ARG A 171 7.28 -1.44 16.88
CA ARG A 171 7.12 -0.74 18.16
C ARG A 171 8.33 -1.14 19.01
N LYS A 172 9.30 -0.24 19.16
CA LYS A 172 10.30 -0.38 20.21
C LYS A 172 9.50 -0.19 21.48
N ILE A 173 9.07 -1.30 22.09
CA ILE A 173 8.64 -1.27 23.47
C ILE A 173 9.91 -0.87 24.23
N LEU A 174 10.06 0.42 24.48
CA LEU A 174 10.97 0.93 25.50
C LEU A 174 10.41 0.43 26.82
N VAL A 175 10.68 -0.85 27.13
CA VAL A 175 10.62 -1.31 28.50
C VAL A 175 11.72 -0.51 29.16
N GLN A 176 11.35 0.57 29.85
CA GLN A 176 12.19 1.19 30.86
C GLN A 176 12.41 0.12 31.94
N THR A 177 13.35 -0.80 31.72
CA THR A 177 13.96 -1.53 32.81
C THR A 177 14.69 -0.46 33.61
N ASN A 178 14.08 -0.04 34.71
CA ASN A 178 14.72 0.75 35.74
C ASN A 178 16.13 0.22 35.94
N ASN A 179 17.14 1.01 35.58
CA ASN A 179 18.54 0.75 35.88
C ASN A 179 18.73 0.84 37.41
N LYS A 180 18.30 -0.19 38.14
CA LYS A 180 18.92 -0.55 39.42
C LYS A 180 19.85 -1.72 39.10
N ARG A 181 21.15 -1.44 39.14
CA ARG A 181 22.20 -2.47 39.11
C ARG A 181 21.90 -3.51 40.20
N PRO A 182 21.72 -4.80 39.88
CA PRO A 182 21.68 -5.82 40.92
C PRO A 182 23.10 -5.97 41.49
N ARG A 183 23.22 -5.93 42.82
CA ARG A 183 24.42 -6.39 43.50
C ARG A 183 24.58 -7.89 43.25
N GLU A 184 25.81 -8.29 43.00
CA GLU A 184 26.24 -9.67 42.92
C GLU A 184 25.97 -10.35 44.26
N GLU A 185 25.12 -11.38 44.26
CA GLU A 185 25.24 -12.61 45.07
C GLU A 185 24.04 -13.54 44.80
N GLU A 186 24.33 -14.85 44.73
CA GLU A 186 23.42 -16.02 44.72
C GLU A 186 22.91 -16.59 43.37
N CYS A 187 23.80 -17.38 42.76
CA CYS A 187 23.70 -18.84 42.54
C CYS A 187 22.35 -19.51 42.16
N GLN A 188 22.38 -20.17 40.99
CA GLN A 188 21.73 -21.45 40.67
C GLN A 188 20.21 -21.59 40.86
N THR A 189 19.45 -21.14 39.86
CA THR A 189 18.35 -21.94 39.30
C THR A 189 18.24 -21.67 37.80
N SER A 190 18.47 -22.72 36.99
CA SER A 190 18.28 -22.69 35.54
C SER A 190 16.78 -22.64 35.23
N GLN A 191 16.20 -21.45 35.15
CA GLN A 191 14.92 -21.27 34.45
C GLN A 191 15.19 -21.17 32.95
N PRO A 192 14.39 -21.83 32.09
CA PRO A 192 14.55 -21.70 30.65
C PRO A 192 14.30 -20.24 30.28
N SER A 193 15.29 -19.63 29.63
CA SER A 193 15.14 -18.32 29.01
C SER A 193 13.85 -18.34 28.17
N LYS A 194 12.88 -17.48 28.52
CA LYS A 194 11.69 -17.29 27.70
C LYS A 194 12.18 -16.97 26.29
N ARG A 195 12.05 -17.92 25.36
CA ARG A 195 12.23 -17.64 23.93
C ARG A 195 11.32 -16.45 23.66
N LEU A 196 11.89 -15.33 23.25
CA LEU A 196 11.11 -14.26 22.66
C LEU A 196 10.51 -14.89 21.41
N ASP A 197 9.26 -15.35 21.50
CA ASP A 197 8.57 -15.97 20.39
C ASP A 197 8.64 -15.01 19.21
N ARG A 198 9.41 -15.41 18.20
CA ARG A 198 9.55 -14.65 16.97
C ARG A 198 8.15 -14.58 16.36
N ARG A 199 7.62 -13.37 16.17
CA ARG A 199 6.35 -13.18 15.46
C ARG A 199 6.42 -13.90 14.11
N LEU A 200 5.46 -14.78 13.87
CA LEU A 200 5.33 -15.54 12.63
C LEU A 200 5.07 -14.59 11.47
N TRP A 201 5.68 -14.85 10.30
CA TRP A 201 5.49 -13.99 9.14
C TRP A 201 4.04 -13.97 8.63
N LYS A 202 3.29 -15.05 8.86
CA LYS A 202 1.86 -15.11 8.55
C LYS A 202 1.05 -14.06 9.32
N ASP A 203 1.32 -13.89 10.61
CA ASP A 203 0.63 -12.90 11.45
C ASP A 203 0.98 -11.48 11.00
N VAL A 204 2.27 -11.25 10.75
CA VAL A 204 2.84 -10.00 10.21
C VAL A 204 2.20 -9.61 8.88
N TYR A 205 1.96 -10.59 7.99
CA TYR A 205 1.27 -10.39 6.72
C TYR A 205 -0.21 -10.06 6.95
N SER A 206 -0.89 -10.83 7.80
CA SER A 206 -2.32 -10.66 8.07
C SER A 206 -2.66 -9.30 8.66
N GLU A 207 -1.85 -8.81 9.61
CA GLU A 207 -1.98 -7.48 10.24
C GLU A 207 -1.93 -6.38 9.17
N ARG A 208 -0.91 -6.42 8.31
CA ARG A 208 -0.74 -5.43 7.24
C ARG A 208 -1.83 -5.51 6.18
N LEU A 209 -2.30 -6.72 5.86
CA LEU A 209 -3.37 -6.92 4.89
C LEU A 209 -4.69 -6.32 5.40
N VAL A 210 -4.98 -6.45 6.70
CA VAL A 210 -6.14 -5.82 7.32
C VAL A 210 -6.05 -4.30 7.21
N ILE A 211 -4.88 -3.71 7.47
CA ILE A 211 -4.66 -2.26 7.36
C ILE A 211 -4.86 -1.81 5.92
N GLU A 212 -4.25 -2.48 4.94
CA GLU A 212 -4.44 -2.14 3.53
C GLU A 212 -5.90 -2.28 3.09
N ARG A 213 -6.62 -3.29 3.58
CA ARG A 213 -8.07 -3.42 3.37
C ARG A 213 -8.86 -2.29 4.02
N ASN A 214 -8.46 -1.83 5.20
CA ASN A 214 -9.09 -0.71 5.87
C ASN A 214 -8.95 0.57 5.05
N TRP A 215 -7.75 0.85 4.53
CA TRP A 215 -7.54 1.97 3.59
C TRP A 215 -8.39 1.84 2.33
N ARG A 216 -8.39 0.68 1.67
CA ARG A 216 -9.19 0.44 0.44
C ARG A 216 -10.69 0.50 0.65
N LYS A 217 -11.19 0.14 1.84
CA LYS A 217 -12.63 0.19 2.19
C LYS A 217 -13.00 1.46 2.95
N ASN A 218 -12.06 2.38 3.13
CA ASN A 218 -12.20 3.58 3.95
C ASN A 218 -12.74 3.31 5.38
N LYS A 219 -12.30 2.22 6.01
CA LYS A 219 -12.65 1.88 7.39
C LYS A 219 -11.63 2.47 8.33
N SER A 220 -11.89 3.66 8.85
CA SER A 220 -11.04 4.31 9.85
C SER A 220 -11.79 4.62 11.14
N ILE A 221 -11.03 4.72 12.21
CA ILE A 221 -11.48 5.30 13.47
C ILE A 221 -11.02 6.74 13.48
N THR A 222 -11.97 7.67 13.52
CA THR A 222 -11.66 9.11 13.52
C THR A 222 -11.68 9.67 14.93
N ARG A 223 -10.69 10.50 15.24
CA ARG A 223 -10.64 11.33 16.45
C ARG A 223 -10.44 12.78 16.05
N VAL A 224 -11.12 13.69 16.76
CA VAL A 224 -10.97 15.13 16.57
C VAL A 224 -10.35 15.71 17.83
N ILE A 225 -9.27 16.47 17.66
CA ILE A 225 -8.53 17.13 18.71
C ILE A 225 -8.63 18.64 18.46
N LYS A 226 -8.92 19.38 19.53
CA LYS A 226 -8.91 20.84 19.54
C LYS A 226 -7.93 21.31 20.61
N GLY A 227 -7.19 22.37 20.32
CA GLY A 227 -6.32 23.00 21.32
C GLY A 227 -5.50 24.19 20.82
N HIS A 228 -5.44 24.40 19.50
CA HIS A 228 -5.02 25.69 18.95
C HIS A 228 -6.17 26.69 18.93
N ASN A 229 -5.85 27.97 19.12
CA ASN A 229 -6.85 29.05 19.11
C ASN A 229 -7.04 29.66 17.70
N ALA A 230 -6.28 29.19 16.72
CA ALA A 230 -6.32 29.63 15.33
C ALA A 230 -5.93 28.48 14.40
N GLY A 231 -6.05 28.71 13.09
CA GLY A 231 -5.74 27.71 12.07
C GLY A 231 -4.36 27.07 12.19
N VAL A 232 -4.33 25.74 12.07
CA VAL A 232 -3.11 24.94 12.12
C VAL A 232 -2.53 24.88 10.71
N THR A 233 -1.41 25.55 10.50
CA THR A 233 -0.79 25.78 9.18
C THR A 233 0.13 24.65 8.76
N CYS A 234 0.73 23.93 9.72
CA CYS A 234 1.69 22.88 9.44
C CYS A 234 1.60 21.76 10.47
N LEU A 235 1.94 20.55 10.03
CA LEU A 235 1.81 19.33 10.81
C LEU A 235 2.86 18.32 10.35
N GLN A 236 3.47 17.64 11.30
CA GLN A 236 4.32 16.48 11.01
C GLN A 236 4.08 15.38 12.05
N LEU A 237 4.18 14.13 11.60
CA LEU A 237 3.88 12.94 12.40
C LEU A 237 5.06 11.97 12.44
N CYS A 238 5.29 11.33 13.58
CA CYS A 238 6.25 10.24 13.74
C CYS A 238 5.61 9.07 14.50
N ASP A 239 5.24 8.03 13.75
CA ASP A 239 4.69 6.80 14.32
C ASP A 239 5.71 6.08 15.23
N ALA A 240 7.02 6.22 14.98
CA ALA A 240 8.09 5.55 15.74
C ALA A 240 8.15 6.01 17.20
N GLN A 241 7.96 7.31 17.41
CA GLN A 241 7.98 7.96 18.72
C GLN A 241 6.56 8.16 19.29
N ASN A 242 5.52 7.80 18.53
CA ASN A 242 4.11 8.02 18.85
C ASN A 242 3.78 9.48 19.17
N ILE A 243 4.39 10.42 18.44
CA ILE A 243 4.16 11.85 18.61
C ILE A 243 3.81 12.50 17.27
N PHE A 244 3.06 13.59 17.34
CA PHE A 244 2.90 14.51 16.22
C PHE A 244 3.02 15.95 16.72
N ILE A 245 3.49 16.84 15.86
CA ILE A 245 3.72 18.23 16.19
C ILE A 245 2.95 19.10 15.21
N THR A 246 2.27 20.11 15.73
CA THR A 246 1.47 21.07 14.97
C THR A 246 2.03 22.46 15.17
N GLY A 247 1.95 23.28 14.12
CA GLY A 247 2.24 24.71 14.17
C GLY A 247 1.00 25.48 13.74
N SER A 248 0.72 26.59 14.43
CA SER A 248 -0.50 27.37 14.22
C SER A 248 -0.22 28.83 13.97
N SER A 249 -1.24 29.48 13.41
CA SER A 249 -1.34 30.93 13.30
C SER A 249 -1.39 31.64 14.66
N ASP A 250 -1.67 30.91 15.75
CA ASP A 250 -1.61 31.41 17.13
C ASP A 250 -0.20 31.65 17.67
N LYS A 251 0.83 31.50 16.81
CA LYS A 251 2.26 31.71 17.10
C LYS A 251 2.89 30.60 17.94
N THR A 252 2.16 29.51 18.20
CA THR A 252 2.62 28.40 19.02
C THR A 252 2.78 27.14 18.18
N ALA A 253 3.74 26.30 18.59
CA ALA A 253 3.80 24.91 18.15
C ALA A 253 3.46 24.00 19.32
N ILE A 254 2.68 22.95 19.08
CA ILE A 254 2.24 22.02 20.12
C ILE A 254 2.74 20.62 19.79
N VAL A 255 3.32 19.96 20.79
CA VAL A 255 3.70 18.54 20.75
C VAL A 255 2.57 17.73 21.36
N TRP A 256 2.08 16.74 20.62
CA TRP A 256 0.97 15.89 20.99
C TRP A 256 1.39 14.43 21.07
N ASP A 257 0.73 13.68 21.96
CA ASP A 257 0.79 12.22 21.95
C ASP A 257 -0.20 11.68 20.93
N LEU A 258 0.28 10.87 19.99
CA LEU A 258 -0.52 10.28 18.92
C LEU A 258 -1.50 9.21 19.44
N GLY A 259 -1.16 8.55 20.55
CA GLY A 259 -1.95 7.45 21.11
C GLY A 259 -3.16 7.93 21.91
N THR A 260 -2.93 8.90 22.80
CA THR A 260 -3.96 9.47 23.68
C THR A 260 -4.65 10.68 23.05
N GLY A 261 -3.95 11.44 22.19
CA GLY A 261 -4.39 12.74 21.70
C GLY A 261 -4.17 13.87 22.71
N GLU A 262 -3.43 13.61 23.79
CA GLU A 262 -3.14 14.61 24.82
C GLU A 262 -2.02 15.57 24.38
N MET A 263 -2.14 16.80 24.86
CA MET A 263 -1.15 17.84 24.64
C MET A 263 0.03 17.62 25.60
N ILE A 264 1.20 17.31 25.06
CA ILE A 264 2.43 17.10 25.85
C ILE A 264 3.05 18.46 26.21
N ARG A 265 3.17 19.37 25.22
CA ARG A 265 3.89 20.64 25.42
C ARG A 265 3.49 21.73 24.43
N THR A 266 3.44 22.98 24.89
CA THR A 266 3.43 24.17 24.04
C THR A 266 4.82 24.77 23.90
N LEU A 267 5.21 25.11 22.68
CA LEU A 267 6.40 25.87 22.34
C LEU A 267 5.97 27.30 21.97
N LYS A 268 6.40 28.27 22.77
CA LYS A 268 6.10 29.70 22.57
C LYS A 268 7.40 30.46 22.38
N GLY A 269 7.41 31.41 21.44
CA GLY A 269 8.54 32.33 21.27
C GLY A 269 8.65 33.01 19.90
N HIS A 270 7.90 32.55 18.89
CA HIS A 270 7.74 33.29 17.64
C HIS A 270 6.85 34.54 17.85
N ALA A 271 7.14 35.61 17.10
CA ALA A 271 6.39 36.86 17.20
C ALA A 271 5.11 36.85 16.35
N ARG A 272 5.10 36.04 15.29
CA ARG A 272 4.02 35.90 14.30
C ARG A 272 3.68 34.42 14.05
N SER A 273 2.73 34.16 13.17
CA SER A 273 2.26 32.82 12.84
C SER A 273 3.39 31.91 12.41
N ILE A 274 3.34 30.66 12.85
CA ILE A 274 4.22 29.60 12.34
C ILE A 274 3.59 29.12 11.04
N GLN A 275 4.36 28.95 9.98
CA GLN A 275 3.86 28.45 8.68
C GLN A 275 4.36 27.04 8.36
N THR A 276 5.52 26.68 8.88
CA THR A 276 6.15 25.41 8.58
C THR A 276 6.90 24.88 9.78
N LEU A 277 6.99 23.56 9.85
CA LEU A 277 7.73 22.87 10.88
C LEU A 277 8.34 21.60 10.30
N GLN A 278 9.51 21.24 10.81
CA GLN A 278 10.04 19.90 10.65
C GLN A 278 10.80 19.48 11.90
N PHE A 279 10.52 18.29 12.42
CA PHE A 279 11.28 17.68 13.49
C PHE A 279 12.06 16.47 13.00
N ASP A 280 13.16 16.27 13.71
CA ASP A 280 14.05 15.13 13.66
C ASP A 280 14.00 14.42 15.02
N GLY A 281 14.86 13.42 15.25
CA GLY A 281 14.85 12.62 16.47
C GLY A 281 14.96 13.40 17.79
N THR A 282 15.54 14.62 17.79
CA THR A 282 15.67 15.44 19.01
C THR A 282 15.38 16.93 18.85
N LYS A 283 15.45 17.44 17.62
CA LYS A 283 15.31 18.86 17.30
C LYS A 283 14.04 19.10 16.49
N LEU A 284 13.42 20.24 16.71
CA LEU A 284 12.33 20.76 15.89
C LEU A 284 12.80 22.07 15.27
N VAL A 285 12.61 22.26 13.97
CA VAL A 285 12.82 23.52 13.28
C VAL A 285 11.45 24.07 12.92
N THR A 286 11.19 25.34 13.23
CA THR A 286 9.97 26.04 12.87
C THR A 286 10.31 27.28 12.03
N GLY A 287 9.51 27.56 11.01
CA GLY A 287 9.58 28.77 10.20
C GLY A 287 8.33 29.62 10.41
N SER A 288 8.51 30.95 10.52
CA SER A 288 7.43 31.87 10.86
C SER A 288 7.37 33.07 9.91
N MET A 289 6.20 33.73 9.92
CA MET A 289 5.99 35.04 9.30
C MET A 289 6.75 36.19 9.99
N ASP A 290 7.48 35.90 11.08
CA ASP A 290 8.42 36.83 11.72
C ASP A 290 9.80 36.89 11.06
N HIS A 291 9.95 36.25 9.89
CA HIS A 291 11.17 36.23 9.08
C HIS A 291 12.29 35.34 9.64
N THR A 292 12.04 34.67 10.77
CA THR A 292 13.03 33.81 11.44
C THR A 292 12.68 32.34 11.32
N LEU A 293 13.72 31.49 11.32
CA LEU A 293 13.58 30.09 11.67
C LEU A 293 14.10 29.87 13.08
N ARG A 294 13.43 29.02 13.87
CA ARG A 294 13.87 28.68 15.22
C ARG A 294 14.09 27.18 15.34
N ILE A 295 15.19 26.81 15.97
CA ILE A 295 15.52 25.43 16.32
C ILE A 295 15.21 25.25 17.80
N TRP A 296 14.42 24.24 18.10
CA TRP A 296 13.94 23.91 19.43
C TRP A 296 14.39 22.52 19.82
N ASN A 297 14.59 22.31 21.12
CA ASN A 297 14.54 20.99 21.69
C ASN A 297 13.10 20.74 22.15
N TYR A 298 12.33 19.97 21.39
CA TYR A 298 10.91 19.78 21.67
C TYR A 298 10.63 18.94 22.93
N HIS A 299 11.61 18.17 23.42
CA HIS A 299 11.49 17.45 24.71
C HIS A 299 11.51 18.43 25.89
N THR A 300 12.45 19.39 25.86
CA THR A 300 12.63 20.38 26.94
C THR A 300 11.78 21.64 26.77
N GLY A 301 11.35 21.92 25.54
CA GLY A 301 10.67 23.16 25.17
C GLY A 301 11.57 24.37 24.97
N LYS A 302 12.90 24.23 25.10
CA LYS A 302 13.83 25.35 24.97
C LYS A 302 14.16 25.65 23.51
N CYS A 303 14.17 26.93 23.17
CA CYS A 303 14.74 27.41 21.90
C CYS A 303 16.27 27.33 21.98
N ILE A 304 16.88 26.59 21.06
CA ILE A 304 18.33 26.41 20.97
C ILE A 304 18.95 27.55 20.18
N ARG A 305 18.39 27.88 19.02
CA ARG A 305 18.96 28.84 18.08
C ARG A 305 17.87 29.51 17.25
N THR A 306 18.05 30.80 16.97
CA THR A 306 17.29 31.54 15.96
C THR A 306 18.19 31.73 14.73
N LEU A 307 17.67 31.42 13.55
CA LEU A 307 18.30 31.65 12.25
C LEU A 307 17.60 32.83 11.59
N GLU A 308 18.39 33.85 11.29
CA GLU A 308 17.95 35.09 10.66
C GLU A 308 18.55 35.18 9.26
N GLY A 309 17.88 35.90 8.36
CA GLY A 309 18.40 36.18 7.02
C GLY A 309 17.33 36.41 5.97
N HIS A 310 16.14 35.80 6.11
CA HIS A 310 15.03 36.12 5.22
C HIS A 310 14.52 37.54 5.48
N THR A 311 14.09 38.22 4.43
CA THR A 311 13.55 39.58 4.50
C THR A 311 12.02 39.59 4.59
N ALA A 312 11.37 38.48 4.23
CA ALA A 312 9.94 38.26 4.34
C ALA A 312 9.63 36.93 5.07
N GLY A 313 8.34 36.59 5.18
CA GLY A 313 7.89 35.45 5.99
C GLY A 313 8.38 34.11 5.43
N VAL A 314 8.83 33.21 6.30
CA VAL A 314 9.26 31.87 5.90
C VAL A 314 8.02 31.01 5.68
N MET A 315 7.83 30.52 4.45
CA MET A 315 6.64 29.78 4.04
C MET A 315 6.83 28.27 4.25
N HIS A 316 8.00 27.74 3.88
CA HIS A 316 8.29 26.31 4.02
C HIS A 316 9.75 26.04 4.34
N LEU A 317 10.01 24.94 5.02
CA LEU A 317 11.36 24.46 5.30
C LEU A 317 11.47 22.96 5.04
N HIS A 318 12.68 22.53 4.69
CA HIS A 318 13.04 21.13 4.67
C HIS A 318 14.47 20.93 5.14
N PHE A 319 14.64 20.15 6.19
CA PHE A 319 15.87 19.73 6.81
C PHE A 319 16.21 18.31 6.36
N ASN A 320 17.39 18.14 5.79
CA ASN A 320 18.08 16.85 5.78
C ASN A 320 19.10 16.84 6.96
N SER A 321 19.75 15.71 7.23
CA SER A 321 20.66 15.57 8.38
C SER A 321 21.77 16.62 8.49
N GLN A 322 22.14 17.30 7.39
CA GLN A 322 23.25 18.26 7.32
C GLN A 322 22.86 19.66 6.82
N ILE A 323 21.79 19.77 6.05
CA ILE A 323 21.38 20.93 5.27
C ILE A 323 19.93 21.24 5.59
N LEU A 324 19.67 22.49 5.97
CA LEU A 324 18.34 23.07 6.03
C LEU A 324 18.13 23.94 4.80
N ALA A 325 17.01 23.78 4.11
CA ALA A 325 16.56 24.73 3.11
C ALA A 325 15.24 25.36 3.55
N SER A 326 15.04 26.64 3.26
CA SER A 326 13.75 27.29 3.45
C SER A 326 13.39 28.21 2.31
N GLY A 327 12.12 28.16 1.93
CA GLY A 327 11.48 29.06 0.98
C GLY A 327 10.74 30.16 1.72
N SER A 328 10.78 31.36 1.17
CA SER A 328 10.22 32.56 1.77
C SER A 328 9.36 33.33 0.79
N ALA A 329 8.51 34.19 1.34
CA ALA A 329 7.76 35.19 0.58
C ALA A 329 8.66 36.27 -0.05
N ASP A 330 9.97 36.28 0.23
CA ASP A 330 10.97 37.17 -0.38
C ASP A 330 11.47 36.69 -1.75
N HIS A 331 10.82 35.66 -2.32
CA HIS A 331 11.14 35.05 -3.62
C HIS A 331 12.46 34.27 -3.63
N THR A 332 13.13 34.13 -2.49
CA THR A 332 14.41 33.41 -2.37
C THR A 332 14.27 32.12 -1.59
N ILE A 333 15.22 31.22 -1.84
CA ILE A 333 15.42 30.02 -1.03
C ILE A 333 16.76 30.18 -0.34
N ARG A 334 16.78 30.05 0.99
CA ARG A 334 18.04 30.01 1.75
C ARG A 334 18.38 28.58 2.09
N VAL A 335 19.67 28.26 2.00
CA VAL A 335 20.21 26.96 2.33
C VAL A 335 21.30 27.15 3.38
N TRP A 336 21.17 26.48 4.52
CA TRP A 336 22.14 26.45 5.61
C TRP A 336 22.77 25.07 5.67
N ASN A 337 24.08 24.99 5.47
CA ASN A 337 24.85 23.79 5.68
C ASN A 337 25.45 23.82 7.09
N PHE A 338 24.98 22.97 7.99
CA PHE A 338 25.48 22.93 9.37
C PHE A 338 26.84 22.24 9.50
N ALA A 339 27.23 21.39 8.54
CA ALA A 339 28.54 20.74 8.55
C ALA A 339 29.65 21.71 8.11
N ALA A 340 29.38 22.49 7.05
CA ALA A 340 30.34 23.49 6.55
C ALA A 340 30.24 24.85 7.28
N GLY A 341 29.13 25.12 7.96
CA GLY A 341 28.86 26.44 8.57
C GLY A 341 28.50 27.52 7.55
N GLU A 342 28.22 27.15 6.30
CA GLU A 342 27.90 28.08 5.22
C GLU A 342 26.38 28.33 5.12
N CYS A 343 26.02 29.55 4.70
CA CYS A 343 24.69 29.85 4.22
C CYS A 343 24.76 30.53 2.86
N TYR A 344 23.90 30.09 1.93
CA TYR A 344 23.78 30.70 0.62
C TYR A 344 22.31 30.84 0.20
N THR A 345 22.07 31.71 -0.77
CA THR A 345 20.75 32.04 -1.31
C THR A 345 20.64 31.56 -2.74
N LEU A 346 19.57 30.84 -3.06
CA LEU A 346 19.18 30.52 -4.43
C LEU A 346 18.12 31.55 -4.86
N THR A 347 18.42 32.25 -5.94
CA THR A 347 17.56 33.30 -6.52
C THR A 347 17.10 32.89 -7.90
N GLY A 348 15.83 33.13 -8.22
CA GLY A 348 15.32 32.94 -9.57
C GLY A 348 13.80 32.86 -9.67
N HIS A 349 13.11 32.50 -8.59
CA HIS A 349 11.65 32.66 -8.53
C HIS A 349 11.26 34.13 -8.60
N ILE A 350 10.12 34.40 -9.22
CA ILE A 350 9.60 35.76 -9.40
C ILE A 350 8.66 36.14 -8.26
N ASP A 351 7.99 35.14 -7.67
CA ASP A 351 7.00 35.31 -6.61
C ASP A 351 7.33 34.42 -5.39
N ALA A 352 6.51 34.48 -4.35
CA ALA A 352 6.70 33.77 -3.09
C ALA A 352 6.97 32.27 -3.30
N VAL A 353 7.92 31.71 -2.53
CA VAL A 353 8.26 30.29 -2.58
C VAL A 353 7.45 29.55 -1.53
N ASN A 354 6.40 28.85 -1.95
CA ASN A 354 5.44 28.20 -1.07
C ASN A 354 5.93 26.90 -0.46
N HIS A 355 6.73 26.12 -1.18
CA HIS A 355 7.19 24.82 -0.71
C HIS A 355 8.58 24.50 -1.22
N VAL A 356 9.37 23.85 -0.38
CA VAL A 356 10.76 23.47 -0.65
C VAL A 356 10.99 22.07 -0.10
N ARG A 357 11.58 21.18 -0.89
CA ARG A 357 11.90 19.80 -0.47
C ARG A 357 13.24 19.36 -1.05
N ILE A 358 14.12 18.86 -0.18
CA ILE A 358 15.43 18.34 -0.56
C ILE A 358 15.28 16.84 -0.87
N GLN A 359 15.83 16.39 -2.00
CA GLN A 359 15.91 14.98 -2.31
C GLN A 359 17.07 14.34 -1.53
N GLN A 360 16.85 13.24 -0.80
CA GLN A 360 17.86 12.73 0.16
C GLN A 360 19.10 12.07 -0.48
N HIS A 361 19.04 11.65 -1.74
CA HIS A 361 20.13 10.91 -2.40
C HIS A 361 20.76 11.64 -3.59
N SER A 362 20.03 12.57 -4.20
CA SER A 362 20.58 13.49 -5.17
C SER A 362 20.73 14.83 -4.48
N ASN A 363 21.80 15.57 -4.78
CA ASN A 363 21.99 16.93 -4.26
C ASN A 363 21.00 17.94 -4.87
N PHE A 364 19.79 17.51 -5.23
CA PHE A 364 18.76 18.35 -5.80
C PHE A 364 17.77 18.85 -4.76
N LEU A 365 17.29 20.06 -4.97
CA LEU A 365 16.22 20.69 -4.23
C LEU A 365 15.10 21.04 -5.20
N VAL A 366 13.86 20.71 -4.83
CA VAL A 366 12.67 21.09 -5.59
C VAL A 366 11.96 22.20 -4.84
N SER A 367 11.60 23.27 -5.55
CA SER A 367 10.81 24.37 -5.00
C SER A 367 9.60 24.67 -5.86
N SER A 368 8.52 25.11 -5.22
CA SER A 368 7.30 25.58 -5.89
C SER A 368 6.96 27.00 -5.46
N SER A 369 6.38 27.76 -6.37
CA SER A 369 6.10 29.18 -6.16
C SER A 369 4.73 29.61 -6.68
N ASP A 370 4.28 30.77 -6.20
CA ASP A 370 3.14 31.51 -6.71
C ASP A 370 3.33 31.93 -8.19
N ASP A 371 4.58 31.96 -8.70
CA ASP A 371 4.90 32.25 -10.11
C ASP A 371 4.41 31.17 -11.11
N ARG A 372 3.72 30.14 -10.60
CA ARG A 372 3.17 28.98 -11.33
C ARG A 372 4.22 28.00 -11.85
N THR A 373 5.47 28.17 -11.41
CA THR A 373 6.58 27.30 -11.80
C THR A 373 7.07 26.45 -10.63
N ILE A 374 7.64 25.30 -10.99
CA ILE A 374 8.40 24.47 -10.08
C ILE A 374 9.84 24.48 -10.57
N ARG A 375 10.80 24.69 -9.68
CA ARG A 375 12.22 24.72 -10.04
C ARG A 375 12.97 23.59 -9.38
N VAL A 376 13.90 23.02 -10.13
CA VAL A 376 14.84 22.01 -9.64
C VAL A 376 16.21 22.65 -9.60
N TRP A 377 16.78 22.70 -8.40
CA TRP A 377 18.06 23.32 -8.11
C TRP A 377 19.08 22.25 -7.81
N ASP A 378 20.28 22.46 -8.30
CA ASP A 378 21.43 21.69 -7.86
C ASP A 378 22.13 22.42 -6.71
N LEU A 379 22.24 21.76 -5.55
CA LEU A 379 22.84 22.33 -4.34
C LEU A 379 24.36 22.40 -4.42
N GLU A 380 24.98 21.60 -5.30
CA GLU A 380 26.44 21.60 -5.49
C GLU A 380 26.86 22.79 -6.37
N SER A 381 26.26 22.92 -7.56
CA SER A 381 26.52 24.06 -8.45
C SER A 381 25.80 25.35 -8.04
N ARG A 382 24.82 25.28 -7.14
CA ARG A 382 23.97 26.40 -6.69
C ARG A 382 23.19 27.07 -7.83
N THR A 383 22.86 26.31 -8.88
CA THR A 383 22.16 26.79 -10.07
C THR A 383 20.79 26.16 -10.24
N CYS A 384 19.90 26.85 -10.98
CA CYS A 384 18.62 26.30 -11.40
C CYS A 384 18.86 25.36 -12.59
N ASN A 385 18.71 24.06 -12.38
CA ASN A 385 18.88 23.06 -13.44
C ASN A 385 17.65 23.04 -14.37
N ARG A 386 16.45 23.04 -13.81
CA ARG A 386 15.19 22.93 -14.57
C ARG A 386 14.11 23.86 -14.04
N VAL A 387 13.26 24.32 -14.97
CA VAL A 387 12.01 25.02 -14.68
C VAL A 387 10.87 24.22 -15.29
N LEU A 388 9.96 23.70 -14.47
CA LEU A 388 8.78 22.98 -14.89
C LEU A 388 7.62 23.97 -14.97
N GLN A 389 7.06 24.11 -16.17
CA GLN A 389 5.96 25.03 -16.47
C GLN A 389 4.77 24.24 -17.03
N GLY A 390 3.55 24.65 -16.63
CA GLY A 390 2.32 24.04 -17.12
C GLY A 390 1.15 24.07 -16.13
N HIS A 391 1.36 24.51 -14.89
CA HIS A 391 0.27 24.91 -14.01
C HIS A 391 -0.31 26.26 -14.43
N LEU A 392 -1.62 26.42 -14.27
CA LEU A 392 -2.32 27.67 -14.59
C LEU A 392 -2.42 28.59 -13.37
N GLY A 393 -2.39 28.00 -12.17
CA GLY A 393 -2.47 28.67 -10.88
C GLY A 393 -1.22 28.47 -10.03
N SER A 394 -1.15 29.20 -8.92
CA SER A 394 -0.06 29.12 -7.96
C SER A 394 0.17 27.68 -7.48
N VAL A 395 1.44 27.26 -7.44
CA VAL A 395 1.81 25.93 -6.98
C VAL A 395 2.07 25.98 -5.48
N GLN A 396 1.21 25.29 -4.72
CA GLN A 396 1.27 25.30 -3.26
C GLN A 396 2.28 24.28 -2.75
N THR A 397 2.33 23.09 -3.35
CA THR A 397 3.17 21.99 -2.89
C THR A 397 3.83 21.28 -4.06
N ALA A 398 5.11 20.90 -3.90
CA ALA A 398 5.82 20.03 -4.82
C ALA A 398 6.69 19.04 -4.04
N VAL A 399 6.51 17.75 -4.33
CA VAL A 399 7.17 16.64 -3.63
C VAL A 399 7.92 15.78 -4.64
N PRO A 400 9.26 15.63 -4.53
CA PRO A 400 10.02 14.69 -5.35
C PRO A 400 9.72 13.24 -4.96
N SER A 401 9.89 12.33 -5.90
CA SER A 401 9.71 10.90 -5.72
C SER A 401 10.67 10.36 -4.65
N MET A 402 10.17 9.42 -3.86
CA MET A 402 10.96 8.76 -2.83
C MET A 402 12.15 8.00 -3.43
N PRO A 403 13.26 7.88 -2.70
CA PRO A 403 14.46 7.23 -3.21
C PRO A 403 14.21 5.77 -3.59
N GLY A 404 14.65 5.38 -4.79
CA GLY A 404 14.48 4.02 -5.31
C GLY A 404 13.04 3.63 -5.64
N PHE A 405 12.06 4.54 -5.50
CA PHE A 405 10.71 4.32 -5.96
C PHE A 405 10.57 4.81 -7.40
N LEU A 406 10.40 3.85 -8.30
CA LEU A 406 10.25 4.09 -9.72
C LEU A 406 8.77 4.01 -10.07
N HIS A 407 8.21 5.14 -10.48
CA HIS A 407 6.81 5.18 -10.89
C HIS A 407 6.66 4.41 -12.20
N GLN A 408 5.68 3.52 -12.23
CA GLN A 408 5.27 2.85 -13.46
C GLN A 408 3.92 3.42 -13.85
N PHE A 409 3.95 4.32 -14.82
CA PHE A 409 2.73 4.81 -15.41
C PHE A 409 2.33 3.84 -16.51
N ASN A 410 1.14 3.24 -16.38
CA ASN A 410 0.51 2.62 -17.53
C ASN A 410 0.20 3.76 -18.51
N ASN A 411 0.92 3.79 -19.64
CA ASN A 411 0.62 4.68 -20.75
C ASN A 411 -0.65 4.17 -21.45
N GLY A 412 -1.80 4.28 -20.77
CA GLY A 412 -3.07 4.42 -21.48
C GLY A 412 -3.11 5.86 -21.92
N THR A 413 -2.84 6.13 -23.19
CA THR A 413 -3.22 7.41 -23.79
C THR A 413 -4.72 7.62 -23.48
N PRO A 414 -5.13 8.73 -22.85
CA PRO A 414 -6.51 9.14 -22.96
C PRO A 414 -6.68 9.57 -24.42
N GLU A 415 -7.14 8.68 -25.28
CA GLU A 415 -7.66 9.07 -26.59
C GLU A 415 -8.84 9.99 -26.33
N THR A 416 -8.57 11.29 -26.35
CA THR A 416 -9.52 12.30 -26.80
C THR A 416 -10.06 11.80 -28.14
N LYS A 417 -11.30 11.29 -28.15
CA LYS A 417 -12.10 11.13 -29.36
C LYS A 417 -12.32 12.52 -29.98
N LEU A 418 -11.31 12.99 -30.70
CA LEU A 418 -11.46 14.06 -31.68
C LEU A 418 -11.83 13.39 -32.99
N ILE A 419 -12.94 13.86 -33.53
CA ILE A 419 -13.58 13.45 -34.79
C ILE A 419 -12.55 13.58 -35.93
N PRO A 420 -12.38 12.58 -36.83
CA PRO A 420 -11.39 12.70 -37.91
C PRO A 420 -11.90 13.64 -39.00
N ALA A 421 -11.16 14.73 -39.23
CA ALA A 421 -11.23 15.45 -40.50
C ALA A 421 -10.46 14.65 -41.55
N ALA A 422 -11.11 14.44 -42.69
CA ALA A 422 -10.65 13.66 -43.82
C ALA A 422 -9.35 14.19 -44.45
N TYR A 423 -8.70 13.30 -45.21
CA TYR A 423 -7.55 13.47 -46.11
C TYR A 423 -6.16 13.24 -45.51
N ALA A 424 -5.68 11.99 -45.59
CA ALA A 424 -4.43 11.67 -46.29
C ALA A 424 -4.26 10.14 -46.42
N THR A 425 -4.01 9.74 -47.66
CA THR A 425 -3.62 8.45 -48.26
C THR A 425 -2.90 7.40 -47.40
N GLU A 426 -3.33 6.15 -47.60
CA GLU A 426 -2.81 4.88 -47.06
C GLU A 426 -1.49 4.37 -47.72
N PRO A 427 -0.84 3.32 -47.15
CA PRO A 427 0.62 3.20 -47.01
C PRO A 427 1.27 2.07 -47.85
N THR A 428 2.60 1.97 -47.79
CA THR A 428 3.35 0.75 -48.15
C THR A 428 4.09 0.17 -46.93
N GLU A 429 3.94 -1.15 -46.82
CA GLU A 429 4.32 -2.03 -45.71
C GLU A 429 5.82 -2.06 -45.40
N ARG A 430 6.14 -2.23 -44.11
CA ARG A 430 7.18 -3.17 -43.66
C ARG A 430 6.83 -3.72 -42.28
N ASN A 431 6.58 -5.03 -42.28
CA ASN A 431 6.37 -5.89 -41.13
C ASN A 431 7.59 -5.85 -40.20
N ASN A 432 7.38 -5.55 -38.92
CA ASN A 432 8.17 -6.07 -37.82
C ASN A 432 7.18 -6.43 -36.70
N GLU A 433 7.07 -7.72 -36.43
CA GLU A 433 6.43 -8.28 -35.24
C GLU A 433 7.31 -7.95 -34.04
N ASP A 434 7.17 -6.75 -33.47
CA ASP A 434 7.76 -6.43 -32.17
C ASP A 434 6.68 -6.51 -31.09
N ASP A 435 6.91 -7.49 -30.21
CA ASP A 435 6.34 -7.72 -28.89
C ASP A 435 5.83 -6.43 -28.22
N GLY A 436 4.57 -6.43 -27.77
CA GLY A 436 3.88 -5.32 -27.10
C GLY A 436 4.43 -5.01 -25.71
N GLY A 437 5.72 -4.72 -25.64
CA GLY A 437 6.43 -4.30 -24.44
C GLY A 437 6.10 -2.85 -24.13
N CYS A 438 5.34 -2.61 -23.05
CA CYS A 438 5.26 -1.29 -22.44
C CYS A 438 6.68 -0.75 -22.25
N THR A 439 7.06 0.31 -22.96
CA THR A 439 8.32 1.01 -22.76
C THR A 439 8.23 1.78 -21.44
N ARG A 440 8.58 1.08 -20.36
CA ARG A 440 8.49 1.55 -18.97
C ARG A 440 9.61 2.54 -18.70
N SER A 441 9.29 3.84 -18.64
CA SER A 441 10.23 4.86 -18.20
C SER A 441 10.39 4.80 -16.69
N SER A 442 11.57 4.40 -16.24
CA SER A 442 11.97 4.32 -14.84
C SER A 442 12.53 5.67 -14.38
N THR A 443 11.77 6.75 -14.54
CA THR A 443 12.28 8.10 -14.31
C THR A 443 11.93 8.59 -12.90
N PRO A 444 12.83 9.36 -12.26
CA PRO A 444 12.49 10.08 -11.04
C PRO A 444 11.42 11.14 -11.37
N VAL A 445 10.49 11.35 -10.45
CA VAL A 445 9.26 12.12 -10.69
C VAL A 445 9.10 13.21 -9.64
N VAL A 446 8.44 14.31 -9.99
CA VAL A 446 7.91 15.29 -9.04
C VAL A 446 6.40 15.30 -9.12
N ILE A 447 5.73 15.30 -7.97
CA ILE A 447 4.28 15.45 -7.88
C ILE A 447 4.00 16.85 -7.32
N SER A 448 3.14 17.60 -7.98
CA SER A 448 2.78 18.95 -7.55
C SER A 448 1.28 19.13 -7.43
N GLY A 449 0.87 19.92 -6.43
CA GLY A 449 -0.50 20.37 -6.21
C GLY A 449 -0.58 21.89 -6.37
N SER A 450 -1.59 22.35 -7.11
CA SER A 450 -1.79 23.77 -7.43
C SER A 450 -3.20 24.24 -7.07
N LEU A 451 -3.33 25.56 -6.96
CA LEU A 451 -4.61 26.24 -6.85
C LEU A 451 -5.45 26.18 -8.13
N ASP A 452 -4.92 25.64 -9.22
CA ASP A 452 -5.70 25.32 -10.44
C ASP A 452 -6.55 24.03 -10.32
N ASN A 453 -6.66 23.47 -9.11
CA ASN A 453 -7.39 22.25 -8.77
C ASN A 453 -6.77 20.96 -9.34
N THR A 454 -5.59 21.04 -9.97
CA THR A 454 -4.93 19.88 -10.57
C THR A 454 -3.72 19.41 -9.78
N ILE A 455 -3.51 18.10 -9.82
CA ILE A 455 -2.24 17.49 -9.42
C ILE A 455 -1.49 17.12 -10.68
N LYS A 456 -0.23 17.54 -10.82
CA LYS A 456 0.59 17.17 -11.96
C LYS A 456 1.76 16.30 -11.53
N VAL A 457 2.11 15.37 -12.40
CA VAL A 457 3.20 14.42 -12.23
C VAL A 457 4.21 14.70 -13.32
N TRP A 458 5.42 15.07 -12.95
CA TRP A 458 6.48 15.55 -13.84
C TRP A 458 7.65 14.58 -13.87
N SER A 459 8.23 14.38 -15.05
CA SER A 459 9.51 13.69 -15.16
C SER A 459 10.64 14.64 -14.80
N LEU A 460 11.51 14.27 -13.87
CA LEU A 460 12.70 15.08 -13.51
C LEU A 460 13.76 15.07 -14.62
N GLU A 461 13.81 14.01 -15.43
CA GLU A 461 14.80 13.86 -16.50
C GLU A 461 14.47 14.77 -17.70
N SER A 462 13.24 14.67 -18.20
CA SER A 462 12.77 15.42 -19.38
C SER A 462 12.14 16.77 -19.04
N GLY A 463 11.72 16.98 -17.79
CA GLY A 463 10.97 18.18 -17.39
C GLY A 463 9.53 18.23 -17.91
N THR A 464 9.04 17.14 -18.52
CA THR A 464 7.69 17.09 -19.11
C THR A 464 6.64 16.66 -18.09
N CYS A 465 5.43 17.18 -18.24
CA CYS A 465 4.26 16.70 -17.48
C CYS A 465 3.85 15.32 -18.01
N LEU A 466 4.03 14.27 -17.21
CA LEU A 466 3.66 12.89 -17.53
C LEU A 466 2.15 12.66 -17.37
N ARG A 467 1.54 13.21 -16.32
CA ARG A 467 0.12 13.00 -16.01
C ARG A 467 -0.46 14.21 -15.29
N THR A 468 -1.73 14.52 -15.56
CA THR A 468 -2.54 15.46 -14.78
C THR A 468 -3.70 14.70 -14.15
N LEU A 469 -3.87 14.81 -12.84
CA LEU A 469 -4.95 14.20 -12.08
C LEU A 469 -6.01 15.26 -11.79
N PHE A 470 -7.26 14.88 -11.99
CA PHE A 470 -8.45 15.70 -11.76
C PHE A 470 -9.34 15.01 -10.72
N GLY A 471 -9.92 15.79 -9.81
CA GLY A 471 -10.85 15.25 -8.80
C GLY A 471 -11.17 16.21 -7.66
N HIS A 472 -10.42 17.30 -7.50
CA HIS A 472 -10.77 18.37 -6.56
C HIS A 472 -11.60 19.45 -7.24
N THR A 473 -12.55 20.00 -6.49
CA THR A 473 -13.40 21.12 -6.97
C THR A 473 -12.75 22.48 -6.72
N HIS A 474 -11.87 22.56 -5.72
CA HIS A 474 -11.16 23.75 -5.29
C HIS A 474 -9.65 23.49 -5.21
N GLY A 475 -8.89 24.59 -5.08
CA GLY A 475 -7.44 24.56 -5.11
C GLY A 475 -6.84 23.62 -4.07
N ILE A 476 -5.82 22.89 -4.47
CA ILE A 476 -5.11 21.96 -3.59
C ILE A 476 -4.14 22.76 -2.75
N SER A 477 -4.27 22.63 -1.43
CA SER A 477 -3.41 23.30 -0.45
C SER A 477 -2.30 22.39 0.05
N VAL A 478 -2.57 21.09 0.15
CA VAL A 478 -1.64 20.11 0.74
C VAL A 478 -1.53 18.87 -0.13
N LEU A 479 -0.33 18.34 -0.23
CA LEU A 479 -0.04 17.09 -0.91
C LEU A 479 0.97 16.29 -0.09
N GLU A 480 0.58 15.10 0.35
CA GLU A 480 1.43 14.15 1.05
C GLU A 480 1.52 12.84 0.26
N TYR A 481 2.70 12.26 0.24
CA TYR A 481 3.03 11.18 -0.68
C TYR A 481 3.79 10.06 0.03
N ASP A 482 3.32 8.83 -0.17
CA ASP A 482 3.95 7.59 0.28
C ASP A 482 4.03 6.59 -0.90
N LYS A 483 4.83 5.51 -0.78
CA LYS A 483 5.07 4.54 -1.87
C LYS A 483 3.80 3.86 -2.38
N LEU A 484 2.77 3.77 -1.55
CA LEU A 484 1.52 3.10 -1.91
C LEU A 484 0.41 4.08 -2.29
N ARG A 485 0.46 5.33 -1.82
CA ARG A 485 -0.68 6.25 -1.85
C ARG A 485 -0.23 7.69 -2.02
N LEU A 486 -1.09 8.47 -2.63
CA LEU A 486 -0.99 9.92 -2.65
C LEU A 486 -2.22 10.49 -1.93
N VAL A 487 -2.02 11.49 -1.07
CA VAL A 487 -3.10 12.17 -0.36
C VAL A 487 -3.04 13.64 -0.70
N SER A 488 -4.19 14.21 -1.05
CA SER A 488 -4.29 15.65 -1.27
C SER A 488 -5.47 16.25 -0.51
N GLY A 489 -5.20 17.39 0.12
CA GLY A 489 -6.19 18.22 0.79
C GLY A 489 -6.53 19.44 -0.04
N SER A 490 -7.80 19.79 -0.10
CA SER A 490 -8.29 20.95 -0.83
C SER A 490 -8.84 22.03 0.11
N ARG A 491 -8.98 23.24 -0.43
CA ARG A 491 -9.57 24.39 0.25
C ARG A 491 -11.06 24.24 0.56
N ASP A 492 -11.73 23.26 -0.04
CA ASP A 492 -13.12 22.90 0.26
C ASP A 492 -13.30 22.06 1.53
N GLY A 493 -12.21 21.66 2.20
CA GLY A 493 -12.25 20.80 3.38
C GLY A 493 -12.25 19.30 3.07
N ASN A 494 -12.12 18.91 1.79
CA ASN A 494 -12.06 17.53 1.36
C ASN A 494 -10.62 17.00 1.30
N ILE A 495 -10.47 15.74 1.69
CA ILE A 495 -9.26 14.95 1.48
C ILE A 495 -9.57 13.85 0.48
N THR A 496 -8.73 13.76 -0.55
CA THR A 496 -8.82 12.68 -1.53
C THR A 496 -7.56 11.82 -1.44
N ILE A 497 -7.77 10.50 -1.31
CA ILE A 497 -6.73 9.48 -1.33
C ILE A 497 -6.70 8.92 -2.75
N TRP A 498 -5.52 8.86 -3.37
CA TRP A 498 -5.31 8.45 -4.74
C TRP A 498 -4.42 7.21 -4.79
N ASP A 499 -4.72 6.33 -5.73
CA ASP A 499 -3.79 5.27 -6.11
C ASP A 499 -2.81 5.84 -7.13
N ILE A 500 -1.52 5.81 -6.81
CA ILE A 500 -0.53 6.54 -7.59
C ILE A 500 -0.28 5.94 -8.98
N GLU A 501 -0.36 4.62 -9.10
CA GLU A 501 -0.09 3.95 -10.38
C GLU A 501 -1.24 4.19 -11.38
N SER A 502 -2.48 4.09 -10.92
CA SER A 502 -3.65 4.36 -11.76
C SER A 502 -3.93 5.86 -11.92
N GLY A 503 -3.54 6.69 -10.95
CA GLY A 503 -3.88 8.11 -10.91
C GLY A 503 -5.36 8.38 -10.61
N LEU A 504 -6.12 7.35 -10.23
CA LEU A 504 -7.54 7.49 -9.93
C LEU A 504 -7.74 7.80 -8.43
N PRO A 505 -8.73 8.64 -8.10
CA PRO A 505 -9.12 8.84 -6.71
C PRO A 505 -9.73 7.53 -6.17
N MET A 506 -9.18 7.03 -5.07
CA MET A 506 -9.72 5.86 -4.36
C MET A 506 -10.92 6.26 -3.49
N HIS A 507 -10.74 7.29 -2.67
CA HIS A 507 -11.74 7.80 -1.74
C HIS A 507 -11.63 9.31 -1.65
N SER A 508 -12.78 9.99 -1.62
CA SER A 508 -12.87 11.40 -1.24
C SER A 508 -13.71 11.49 0.03
N MET A 509 -13.20 12.22 1.02
CA MET A 509 -13.83 12.36 2.33
C MET A 509 -13.85 13.83 2.73
N GLN A 510 -14.99 14.27 3.26
CA GLN A 510 -15.08 15.57 3.91
C GLN A 510 -14.45 15.49 5.30
N ALA A 511 -13.21 15.98 5.40
CA ALA A 511 -12.43 15.94 6.63
C ALA A 511 -12.72 17.13 7.53
N HIS A 512 -13.00 18.31 6.97
CA HIS A 512 -13.26 19.53 7.74
C HIS A 512 -14.36 20.36 7.08
N SER A 513 -14.95 21.28 7.84
CA SER A 513 -15.89 22.31 7.32
C SER A 513 -15.19 23.41 6.54
N SER A 514 -13.90 23.60 6.77
CA SER A 514 -13.07 24.67 6.23
C SER A 514 -11.81 24.13 5.57
N ALA A 515 -11.08 25.02 4.92
CA ALA A 515 -9.87 24.70 4.17
C ALA A 515 -8.86 23.90 5.00
N ILE A 516 -8.33 22.85 4.39
CA ILE A 516 -7.25 22.06 4.95
C ILE A 516 -5.95 22.83 4.74
N LEU A 517 -5.20 23.07 5.79
CA LEU A 517 -3.94 23.79 5.71
C LEU A 517 -2.73 22.87 5.86
N ALA A 518 -2.89 21.75 6.58
CA ALA A 518 -1.83 20.76 6.75
C ALA A 518 -2.39 19.34 6.78
N ALA A 519 -1.58 18.38 6.34
CA ALA A 519 -1.84 16.96 6.47
C ALA A 519 -0.51 16.23 6.67
N ALA A 520 -0.54 15.11 7.38
CA ALA A 520 0.57 14.18 7.46
C ALA A 520 0.06 12.75 7.29
N LEU A 521 0.85 11.95 6.58
CA LEU A 521 0.56 10.58 6.27
C LEU A 521 1.55 9.65 6.99
N SER A 522 1.04 8.53 7.45
CA SER A 522 1.82 7.38 7.90
C SER A 522 1.20 6.10 7.36
N ASP A 523 1.89 4.99 7.53
CA ASP A 523 1.42 3.66 7.15
C ASP A 523 0.02 3.31 7.70
N THR A 524 -0.28 3.78 8.91
CA THR A 524 -1.51 3.43 9.64
C THR A 524 -2.48 4.59 9.82
N LYS A 525 -1.99 5.83 9.85
CA LYS A 525 -2.80 6.99 10.21
C LYS A 525 -2.67 8.10 9.18
N LEU A 526 -3.76 8.82 9.01
CA LEU A 526 -3.82 10.09 8.30
C LEU A 526 -4.21 11.17 9.31
N VAL A 527 -3.42 12.23 9.40
CA VAL A 527 -3.75 13.39 10.22
C VAL A 527 -3.93 14.60 9.32
N SER A 528 -4.98 15.37 9.57
CA SER A 528 -5.30 16.58 8.82
C SER A 528 -5.64 17.71 9.77
N ALA A 529 -5.33 18.93 9.36
CA ALA A 529 -5.56 20.11 10.16
C ALA A 529 -6.22 21.22 9.33
N SER A 530 -7.15 21.92 9.97
CA SER A 530 -8.00 22.92 9.34
C SER A 530 -7.59 24.36 9.71
N ALA A 531 -8.02 25.30 8.88
CA ALA A 531 -7.96 26.74 9.13
C ALA A 531 -8.70 27.21 10.39
N GLU A 532 -9.62 26.42 10.94
CA GLU A 532 -10.31 26.71 12.22
C GLU A 532 -9.54 26.22 13.45
N GLY A 533 -8.46 25.45 13.25
CA GLY A 533 -7.65 24.91 14.35
C GLY A 533 -8.00 23.46 14.74
N ASP A 534 -9.00 22.87 14.09
CA ASP A 534 -9.41 21.49 14.30
C ASP A 534 -8.39 20.52 13.68
N ILE A 535 -7.97 19.52 14.45
CA ILE A 535 -7.07 18.45 14.01
C ILE A 535 -7.85 17.14 13.99
N ARG A 536 -7.83 16.43 12.86
CA ARG A 536 -8.55 15.18 12.67
C ARG A 536 -7.57 14.05 12.38
N ILE A 537 -7.58 13.03 13.23
CA ILE A 537 -6.75 11.82 13.14
C ILE A 537 -7.64 10.67 12.69
N CYS A 538 -7.34 10.09 11.54
CA CYS A 538 -7.97 8.87 11.03
C CYS A 538 -6.99 7.70 11.18
N ASP A 539 -7.35 6.72 12.01
CA ASP A 539 -6.57 5.51 12.23
C ASP A 539 -7.16 4.31 11.46
N PHE A 540 -6.36 3.75 10.55
CA PHE A 540 -6.67 2.57 9.75
C PHE A 540 -5.99 1.30 10.31
N GLY A 541 -5.28 1.43 11.43
CA GLY A 541 -4.61 0.36 12.16
C GLY A 541 -5.56 -0.72 12.68
N VAL A 542 -4.98 -1.86 13.07
CA VAL A 542 -5.71 -2.91 13.79
C VAL A 542 -5.78 -2.52 15.27
N LYS A 543 -6.97 -2.57 15.89
CA LYS A 543 -7.06 -2.45 17.35
C LYS A 543 -6.23 -3.58 17.97
N SER A 544 -5.18 -3.25 18.71
CA SER A 544 -4.55 -4.24 19.57
C SER A 544 -5.59 -4.70 20.58
N SER A 545 -5.99 -5.97 20.47
CA SER A 545 -6.84 -6.62 21.46
C SER A 545 -6.06 -6.92 22.72
#